data_AF-A0A8S8Z4H0-F1
#
_entry.id   AF-A0A8S8Z4H0-F1
#
_cell.length_a   1.000
_cell.length_b   1.000
_cell.length_c   1.000
_cell.angle_alpha   90.00
_cell.angle_beta   90.00
_cell.angle_gamma   90.00
#
_symmetry.space_group_name_H-M   'P 1'
#
loop_
_entity.id
_entity.type
_entity.pdbx_description
1 polymer ?
#
loop_
_entity_poly.entity_id
_entity_poly.type
_entity_poly.pdbx_seq_one_letter_code
_entity_poly.pdbx_strand_id
1 'polypeptide(L)'
;MLPPEEDDGSCDYGMAQADIMAAYASGDMSFSEALYELEKSRKCREQGTNNPCEIVEMSIGDASTIDPHDAYDSASGDVIEQVYDTLYRYAGDGSGNAIIEPRLATGYSVSADGLTYTFDLRDDVYFSNGDKMEASDVVYSWCRVLGYGSPDSHVGWILGAELLTATTLTATTTTMVA
;
A
#
# COMPACT_ATOMS: atom_id res chain seq x y z
N MET A 1 -28.62 13.68 9.43
CA MET A 1 -28.03 14.08 10.72
C MET A 1 -27.94 12.81 11.54
N LEU A 2 -26.75 12.22 11.63
CA LEU A 2 -26.53 10.96 12.36
C LEU A 2 -26.57 11.23 13.87
N PRO A 3 -27.02 10.26 14.68
CA PRO A 3 -27.03 10.43 16.13
C PRO A 3 -25.59 10.62 16.65
N PRO A 4 -25.39 11.48 17.66
CA PRO A 4 -24.08 11.59 18.30
C PRO A 4 -23.77 10.29 19.05
N GLU A 5 -22.69 9.60 18.68
CA GLU A 5 -22.09 8.55 19.51
C GLU A 5 -21.56 9.16 20.82
N GLU A 6 -21.84 8.50 21.95
CA GLU A 6 -21.24 8.82 23.24
C GLU A 6 -19.76 8.40 23.25
N ASP A 7 -18.89 9.30 23.69
CA ASP A 7 -17.45 9.10 23.81
C ASP A 7 -17.15 8.35 25.12
N ASP A 8 -16.88 7.04 25.00
CA ASP A 8 -16.61 6.16 26.14
C ASP A 8 -15.10 5.96 26.43
N GLY A 9 -14.23 6.65 25.69
CA GLY A 9 -12.77 6.53 25.83
C GLY A 9 -12.21 5.17 25.40
N SER A 10 -12.97 4.39 24.60
CA SER A 10 -12.48 3.14 24.03
C SER A 10 -11.95 3.35 22.60
N CYS A 11 -10.81 2.73 22.30
CA CYS A 11 -10.32 2.63 20.92
C CYS A 11 -11.17 1.61 20.15
N ASP A 12 -12.35 2.01 19.68
CA ASP A 12 -13.12 1.21 18.72
C ASP A 12 -12.53 1.41 17.31
N TYR A 13 -11.79 0.41 16.84
CA TYR A 13 -11.19 0.42 15.50
C TYR A 13 -12.21 0.12 14.39
N GLY A 14 -13.49 -0.13 14.73
CA GLY A 14 -14.55 -0.37 13.76
C GLY A 14 -14.28 -1.55 12.82
N MET A 15 -14.89 -1.53 11.65
CA MET A 15 -14.55 -2.46 10.57
C MET A 15 -13.25 -2.03 9.87
N ALA A 16 -12.46 -2.98 9.37
CA ALA A 16 -11.29 -2.63 8.56
C ALA A 16 -11.74 -1.92 7.28
N GLN A 17 -10.94 -0.96 6.79
CA GLN A 17 -11.25 -0.24 5.54
C GLN A 17 -11.53 -1.20 4.38
N ALA A 18 -10.78 -2.31 4.29
CA ALA A 18 -11.00 -3.33 3.27
C ALA A 18 -12.40 -3.97 3.35
N ASP A 19 -12.88 -4.28 4.57
CA ASP A 19 -14.21 -4.85 4.79
C ASP A 19 -15.32 -3.86 4.46
N ILE A 20 -15.14 -2.58 4.82
CA ILE A 20 -16.10 -1.51 4.50
C ILE A 20 -16.20 -1.33 2.99
N MET A 21 -15.05 -1.27 2.30
CA MET A 21 -15.00 -1.10 0.85
C MET A 21 -15.53 -2.33 0.12
N ALA A 22 -15.26 -3.54 0.62
CA ALA A 22 -15.81 -4.78 0.06
C ALA A 22 -17.34 -4.83 0.18
N ALA A 23 -17.90 -4.49 1.35
CA ALA A 23 -19.34 -4.44 1.57
C ALA A 23 -20.03 -3.36 0.72
N TYR A 24 -19.37 -2.21 0.51
CA TYR A 24 -19.86 -1.20 -0.43
C TYR A 24 -19.84 -1.70 -1.87
N ALA A 25 -18.74 -2.34 -2.29
CA ALA A 25 -18.56 -2.85 -3.64
C ALA A 25 -19.53 -4.01 -3.97
N SER A 26 -19.87 -4.87 -2.99
CA SER A 26 -20.86 -5.94 -3.14
C SER A 26 -22.31 -5.44 -3.12
N GLY A 27 -22.54 -4.19 -2.69
CA GLY A 27 -23.87 -3.62 -2.49
C GLY A 27 -24.54 -4.02 -1.17
N ASP A 28 -23.81 -4.71 -0.28
CA ASP A 28 -24.27 -5.06 1.07
C ASP A 28 -24.31 -3.85 2.00
N MET A 29 -23.63 -2.76 1.63
CA MET A 29 -23.59 -1.51 2.36
C MET A 29 -23.90 -0.32 1.44
N SER A 30 -24.79 0.58 1.87
CA SER A 30 -25.04 1.83 1.14
C SER A 30 -23.84 2.78 1.25
N PHE A 31 -23.70 3.70 0.30
CA PHE A 31 -22.66 4.74 0.35
C PHE A 31 -22.66 5.51 1.68
N SER A 32 -23.84 5.84 2.22
CA SER A 32 -23.96 6.56 3.49
C SER A 32 -23.48 5.74 4.70
N GLU A 33 -23.67 4.42 4.67
CA GLU A 33 -23.19 3.51 5.72
C GLU A 33 -21.68 3.31 5.59
N ALA A 34 -21.17 3.11 4.37
CA ALA A 34 -19.74 2.97 4.12
C ALA A 34 -18.97 4.23 4.50
N LEU A 35 -19.48 5.41 4.13
CA LEU A 35 -18.90 6.68 4.54
C LEU A 35 -18.94 6.87 6.07
N TYR A 36 -20.00 6.41 6.73
CA TYR A 36 -20.09 6.46 8.19
C TYR A 36 -19.04 5.60 8.88
N GLU A 37 -18.89 4.33 8.47
CA GLU A 37 -17.90 3.40 9.03
C GLU A 37 -16.45 3.84 8.72
N LEU A 38 -16.22 4.41 7.54
CA LEU A 38 -14.92 5.02 7.18
C LEU A 38 -14.63 6.26 8.03
N GLU A 39 -15.62 7.12 8.29
CA GLU A 39 -15.45 8.27 9.15
C GLU A 39 -15.23 7.88 10.61
N LYS A 40 -15.86 6.79 11.07
CA LYS A 40 -15.66 6.26 12.41
C LYS A 40 -14.25 5.70 12.58
N SER A 41 -13.81 4.83 11.67
CA SER A 41 -12.45 4.26 11.69
C SER A 41 -11.35 5.32 11.53
N ARG A 42 -11.61 6.43 10.81
CA ARG A 42 -10.65 7.55 10.65
C ARG A 42 -10.65 8.55 11.81
N LYS A 43 -11.68 8.58 12.66
CA LYS A 43 -11.76 9.50 13.80
C LYS A 43 -11.18 8.84 15.04
N CYS A 44 -9.85 8.82 15.12
CA CYS A 44 -9.18 8.70 16.42
C CYS A 44 -9.56 9.94 17.26
N ARG A 45 -10.58 9.81 18.12
CA ARG A 45 -11.03 10.90 18.99
C ARG A 45 -10.46 10.68 20.37
N GLU A 46 -9.46 11.47 20.77
CA GLU A 46 -9.26 11.82 22.17
C GLU A 46 -8.71 13.24 22.27
N GLN A 47 -9.28 14.05 23.16
CA GLN A 47 -8.74 15.37 23.52
C GLN A 47 -7.71 15.20 24.66
N GLY A 48 -6.49 15.72 24.49
CA GLY A 48 -5.48 15.78 25.56
C GLY A 48 -4.05 15.92 25.04
N THR A 49 -3.09 16.11 25.95
CA THR A 49 -1.66 15.95 25.66
C THR A 49 -1.27 14.50 25.96
N ASN A 50 -0.66 13.80 24.99
CA ASN A 50 -0.38 12.34 24.93
C ASN A 50 -1.52 11.49 24.36
N ASN A 51 -1.94 11.81 23.12
CA ASN A 51 -2.87 11.00 22.35
C ASN A 51 -2.19 9.67 21.93
N PRO A 52 -2.69 8.49 22.34
CA PRO A 52 -2.10 7.19 21.98
C PRO A 52 -2.17 6.88 20.48
N CYS A 53 -3.00 7.60 19.73
CA CYS A 53 -3.13 7.52 18.28
C CYS A 53 -2.29 8.55 17.52
N GLU A 54 -1.52 9.39 18.21
CA GLU A 54 -0.64 10.39 17.62
C GLU A 54 0.82 10.05 17.96
N ILE A 55 1.63 9.82 16.92
CA ILE A 55 3.07 9.69 17.06
C ILE A 55 3.68 10.98 16.52
N VAL A 56 4.39 11.71 17.39
CA VAL A 56 5.21 12.85 16.99
C VAL A 56 6.64 12.37 16.83
N GLU A 57 7.09 12.33 15.58
CA GLU A 57 8.46 11.97 15.21
C GLU A 57 9.29 13.24 14.91
N MET A 58 10.57 13.20 15.26
CA MET A 58 11.57 14.14 14.74
C MET A 58 12.33 13.47 13.61
N SER A 59 12.11 13.93 12.37
CA SER A 59 12.87 13.47 11.20
C SER A 59 14.10 14.36 10.93
N ILE A 60 14.99 13.89 10.07
CA ILE A 60 16.20 14.59 9.64
C ILE A 60 15.92 15.81 8.75
N GLY A 61 14.69 15.94 8.23
CA GLY A 61 14.22 17.02 7.38
C GLY A 61 12.82 16.74 6.83
N ASP A 62 12.30 17.66 6.01
CA ASP A 62 11.05 17.44 5.28
C ASP A 62 11.28 16.55 4.05
N ALA A 63 10.26 15.79 3.65
CA ALA A 63 10.28 15.05 2.39
C ALA A 63 10.44 16.01 1.20
N SER A 64 11.42 15.73 0.33
CA SER A 64 11.65 16.51 -0.88
C SER A 64 10.58 16.23 -1.94
N THR A 65 10.10 14.99 -1.99
CA THR A 65 9.01 14.51 -2.84
C THR A 65 8.35 13.29 -2.20
N ILE A 66 7.09 13.05 -2.53
CA ILE A 66 6.36 11.82 -2.13
C ILE A 66 6.14 10.89 -3.32
N ASP A 67 6.81 11.15 -4.45
CA ASP A 67 6.80 10.29 -5.62
C ASP A 67 7.86 9.19 -5.47
N PRO A 68 7.47 7.91 -5.31
CA PRO A 68 8.43 6.82 -5.13
C PRO A 68 9.34 6.59 -6.34
N HIS A 69 9.00 7.11 -7.52
CA HIS A 69 9.86 7.01 -8.72
C HIS A 69 10.80 8.21 -8.89
N ASP A 70 10.77 9.18 -7.95
CA ASP A 70 11.59 10.39 -7.98
C ASP A 70 12.34 10.65 -6.66
N ALA A 71 11.94 10.01 -5.57
CA ALA A 71 12.61 10.14 -4.27
C ALA A 71 13.99 9.46 -4.23
N TYR A 72 14.98 10.12 -3.61
CA TYR A 72 16.33 9.57 -3.39
C TYR A 72 16.94 9.96 -2.04
N ASP A 73 16.10 10.26 -1.06
CA ASP A 73 16.52 10.66 0.29
C ASP A 73 15.68 9.92 1.35
N SER A 74 16.23 9.79 2.56
CA SER A 74 15.58 9.05 3.64
C SER A 74 14.32 9.71 4.17
N ALA A 75 14.25 11.06 4.22
CA ALA A 75 13.08 11.76 4.75
C ALA A 75 11.84 11.54 3.85
N SER A 76 12.03 11.53 2.54
CA SER A 76 11.00 11.14 1.58
C SER A 76 10.62 9.67 1.71
N GLY A 77 11.61 8.78 1.87
CA GLY A 77 11.40 7.35 2.09
C GLY A 77 10.54 7.05 3.32
N ASP A 78 10.83 7.71 4.44
CA ASP A 78 10.09 7.55 5.71
C ASP A 78 8.59 7.83 5.53
N VAL A 79 8.24 8.85 4.73
CA VAL A 79 6.83 9.17 4.43
C VAL A 79 6.24 8.18 3.43
N ILE A 80 6.97 7.84 2.37
CA ILE A 80 6.52 6.94 1.29
C ILE A 80 6.18 5.56 1.84
N GLU A 81 7.00 5.01 2.74
CA GLU A 81 6.79 3.67 3.33
C GLU A 81 5.50 3.57 4.17
N GLN A 82 4.94 4.69 4.62
CA GLN A 82 3.69 4.71 5.38
C GLN A 82 2.44 4.78 4.49
N VAL A 83 2.57 5.27 3.25
CA VAL A 83 1.42 5.57 2.37
C VAL A 83 1.36 4.71 1.11
N TYR A 84 2.47 4.07 0.72
CA TYR A 84 2.53 3.11 -0.38
C TYR A 84 2.83 1.70 0.12
N ASP A 85 2.34 0.71 -0.63
CA ASP A 85 2.63 -0.69 -0.40
C ASP A 85 3.38 -1.32 -1.58
N THR A 86 4.19 -2.34 -1.28
CA THR A 86 4.99 -3.11 -2.24
C THR A 86 4.40 -4.51 -2.46
N LEU A 87 4.83 -5.21 -3.52
CA LEU A 87 4.46 -6.62 -3.71
C LEU A 87 4.96 -7.51 -2.55
N TYR A 88 6.20 -7.26 -2.13
CA TYR A 88 6.90 -7.91 -1.03
C TYR A 88 7.67 -6.86 -0.23
N ARG A 89 7.88 -7.11 1.06
CA ARG A 89 8.72 -6.24 1.91
C ARG A 89 9.76 -7.03 2.68
N TYR A 90 10.80 -6.35 3.13
CA TYR A 90 11.69 -6.89 4.15
C TYR A 90 10.98 -6.95 5.50
N ALA A 91 11.22 -8.03 6.23
CA ALA A 91 10.78 -8.21 7.60
C ALA A 91 11.88 -8.92 8.41
N GLY A 92 11.75 -8.89 9.74
CA GLY A 92 12.63 -9.64 10.62
C GLY A 92 12.03 -10.99 10.98
N ASP A 93 12.86 -12.04 11.03
CA ASP A 93 12.45 -13.36 11.55
C ASP A 93 12.37 -13.42 13.09
N GLY A 94 12.55 -12.29 13.78
CA GLY A 94 12.63 -12.20 15.24
C GLY A 94 13.97 -12.66 15.85
N SER A 95 14.89 -13.17 15.04
CA SER A 95 16.25 -13.60 15.43
C SER A 95 17.35 -12.67 14.89
N GLY A 96 16.95 -11.53 14.32
CA GLY A 96 17.86 -10.54 13.73
C GLY A 96 18.22 -10.81 12.27
N ASN A 97 17.59 -11.78 11.60
CA ASN A 97 17.78 -12.01 10.18
C ASN A 97 16.67 -11.37 9.36
N ALA A 98 17.04 -10.84 8.19
CA ALA A 98 16.09 -10.33 7.23
C ALA A 98 15.44 -11.49 6.46
N ILE A 99 14.12 -11.43 6.34
CA ILE A 99 13.30 -12.28 5.48
C ILE A 99 12.50 -11.40 4.52
N ILE A 100 12.04 -12.00 3.43
CA ILE A 100 11.12 -11.36 2.49
C ILE A 100 9.73 -11.89 2.78
N GLU A 101 8.78 -11.02 3.08
CA GLU A 101 7.40 -11.39 3.35
C GLU A 101 6.42 -10.83 2.30
N PRO A 102 5.36 -11.58 1.96
CA PRO A 102 4.34 -11.11 1.03
C PRO A 102 3.58 -9.91 1.58
N ARG A 103 3.20 -8.98 0.70
CA ARG A 103 2.35 -7.83 1.04
C ARG A 103 1.19 -7.70 0.06
N LEU A 104 1.33 -6.93 -1.03
CA LEU A 104 0.29 -6.88 -2.07
C LEU A 104 0.22 -8.17 -2.89
N ALA A 105 1.33 -8.90 -2.98
CA ALA A 105 1.33 -10.24 -3.55
C ALA A 105 1.04 -11.29 -2.46
N THR A 106 0.30 -12.33 -2.80
CA THR A 106 0.09 -13.52 -1.96
C THR A 106 1.06 -14.65 -2.30
N GLY A 107 1.68 -14.60 -3.48
CA GLY A 107 2.59 -15.61 -3.99
C GLY A 107 3.21 -15.21 -5.32
N TYR A 108 4.16 -16.01 -5.79
CA TYR A 108 4.67 -15.90 -7.16
C TYR A 108 5.11 -17.26 -7.71
N SER A 109 5.17 -17.35 -9.03
CA SER A 109 5.81 -18.44 -9.76
C SER A 109 6.84 -17.89 -10.73
N VAL A 110 7.84 -18.72 -11.06
CA VAL A 110 8.94 -18.36 -11.96
C VAL A 110 8.98 -19.36 -13.10
N SER A 111 9.11 -18.87 -14.34
CA SER A 111 9.29 -19.71 -15.52
C SER A 111 10.58 -20.52 -15.46
N ALA A 112 10.66 -21.60 -16.24
CA ALA A 112 11.83 -22.49 -16.24
C ALA A 112 13.13 -21.82 -16.69
N ASP A 113 13.04 -20.75 -17.49
CA ASP A 113 14.19 -19.94 -17.93
C ASP A 113 14.58 -18.84 -16.92
N GLY A 114 13.79 -18.64 -15.85
CA GLY A 114 14.04 -17.62 -14.84
C GLY A 114 13.75 -16.18 -15.28
N LEU A 115 13.15 -15.98 -16.46
CA LEU A 115 12.96 -14.66 -17.06
C LEU A 115 11.53 -14.11 -16.94
N THR A 116 10.59 -14.93 -16.49
CA THR A 116 9.18 -14.54 -16.27
C THR A 116 8.79 -14.83 -14.83
N TYR A 117 8.40 -13.77 -14.14
CA TYR A 117 7.82 -13.84 -12.80
C TYR A 117 6.34 -13.53 -12.90
N THR A 118 5.51 -14.40 -12.34
CA THR A 118 4.06 -14.20 -12.24
C THR A 118 3.70 -14.06 -10.78
N PHE A 119 3.14 -12.91 -10.40
CA PHE A 119 2.71 -12.62 -9.04
C PHE A 119 1.19 -12.81 -8.90
N ASP A 120 0.78 -13.55 -7.88
CA ASP A 120 -0.61 -13.61 -7.44
C ASP A 120 -0.88 -12.41 -6.54
N LEU A 121 -1.87 -11.60 -6.88
CA LEU A 121 -2.20 -10.37 -6.14
C LEU A 121 -3.38 -10.58 -5.19
N ARG A 122 -3.37 -9.83 -4.08
CA ARG A 122 -4.53 -9.67 -3.21
C ARG A 122 -5.74 -9.12 -3.98
N ASP A 123 -6.91 -9.59 -3.58
CA ASP A 123 -8.21 -9.21 -4.14
C ASP A 123 -8.93 -8.12 -3.30
N ASP A 124 -8.45 -7.84 -2.09
CA ASP A 124 -9.12 -7.01 -1.09
C ASP A 124 -8.43 -5.65 -0.87
N VAL A 125 -7.63 -5.20 -1.84
CA VAL A 125 -6.87 -3.95 -1.75
C VAL A 125 -7.60 -2.83 -2.48
N TYR A 126 -7.79 -1.71 -1.78
CA TYR A 126 -8.41 -0.51 -2.30
C TYR A 126 -7.49 0.69 -2.04
N PHE A 127 -7.42 1.59 -3.02
CA PHE A 127 -6.75 2.87 -2.85
C PHE A 127 -7.55 3.79 -1.92
N SER A 128 -6.90 4.84 -1.42
CA SER A 128 -7.52 5.82 -0.51
C SER A 128 -8.68 6.61 -1.14
N ASN A 129 -8.78 6.62 -2.47
CA ASN A 129 -9.90 7.19 -3.22
C ASN A 129 -11.07 6.20 -3.41
N GLY A 130 -10.91 4.94 -2.99
CA GLY A 130 -11.90 3.88 -3.05
C GLY A 130 -11.81 2.95 -4.26
N ASP A 131 -10.93 3.23 -5.23
CA ASP A 131 -10.75 2.35 -6.38
C ASP A 131 -10.10 1.03 -5.96
N LYS A 132 -10.55 -0.10 -6.51
CA LYS A 132 -9.93 -1.40 -6.29
C LYS A 132 -8.60 -1.46 -7.02
N MET A 133 -7.56 -1.99 -6.38
CA MET A 133 -6.26 -2.20 -7.01
C MET A 133 -6.35 -3.33 -8.04
N GLU A 134 -5.86 -3.08 -9.24
CA GLU A 134 -5.78 -4.04 -10.33
C GLU A 134 -4.31 -4.39 -10.68
N ALA A 135 -4.12 -5.51 -11.38
CA ALA A 135 -2.80 -5.90 -11.87
C ALA A 135 -2.18 -4.85 -12.82
N SER A 136 -3.01 -4.08 -13.52
CA SER A 136 -2.56 -2.97 -14.37
C SER A 136 -1.90 -1.84 -13.59
N ASP A 137 -2.27 -1.61 -12.32
CA ASP A 137 -1.65 -0.56 -11.49
C ASP A 137 -0.22 -0.94 -11.10
N VAL A 138 -0.01 -2.22 -10.82
CA VAL A 138 1.33 -2.78 -10.61
C VAL A 138 2.17 -2.61 -11.88
N VAL A 139 1.67 -3.08 -13.03
CA VAL A 139 2.37 -2.96 -14.32
C VAL A 139 2.67 -1.49 -14.66
N TYR A 140 1.72 -0.59 -14.45
CA TYR A 140 1.91 0.84 -14.65
C TYR A 140 3.06 1.39 -13.80
N SER A 141 3.17 0.97 -12.54
CA SER A 141 4.24 1.42 -11.66
C SER A 141 5.62 1.04 -12.21
N TRP A 142 5.80 -0.22 -12.64
CA TRP A 142 7.04 -0.69 -13.27
C TRP A 142 7.35 0.02 -14.60
N CYS A 143 6.35 0.21 -15.45
CA CYS A 143 6.53 0.95 -16.71
C CYS A 143 6.89 2.41 -16.45
N ARG A 144 6.28 3.04 -15.43
CA ARG A 144 6.51 4.44 -15.09
C ARG A 144 7.93 4.66 -14.60
N VAL A 145 8.46 3.85 -13.69
CA VAL A 145 9.84 4.05 -13.21
C VAL A 145 10.88 3.90 -14.33
N LEU A 146 10.68 2.96 -15.26
CA LEU A 146 11.56 2.77 -16.41
C LEU A 146 11.43 3.90 -17.45
N GLY A 147 10.21 4.41 -17.67
CA GLY A 147 9.94 5.43 -18.68
C GLY A 147 10.11 6.88 -18.20
N TYR A 148 9.86 7.14 -16.90
CA TYR A 148 9.95 8.47 -16.30
C TYR A 148 11.39 8.98 -16.33
N GLY A 149 12.37 8.10 -16.07
CA GLY A 149 13.79 8.46 -16.13
C GLY A 149 14.09 9.68 -15.28
N SER A 150 13.70 9.63 -13.99
CA SER A 150 13.77 10.74 -13.03
C SER A 150 15.06 11.57 -13.22
N PRO A 151 14.96 12.87 -13.51
CA PRO A 151 16.12 13.74 -13.68
C PRO A 151 16.87 14.02 -12.38
N ASP A 152 16.21 13.85 -11.22
CA ASP A 152 16.79 14.15 -9.91
C ASP A 152 17.39 12.87 -9.29
N SER A 153 16.56 11.82 -9.11
CA SER A 153 16.99 10.57 -8.46
C SER A 153 17.71 9.59 -9.38
N HIS A 154 17.41 9.65 -10.68
CA HIS A 154 17.84 8.67 -11.67
C HIS A 154 17.45 7.21 -11.36
N VAL A 155 16.59 6.91 -10.38
CA VAL A 155 16.31 5.54 -9.88
C VAL A 155 15.93 4.52 -10.95
N GLY A 156 15.42 4.97 -12.09
CA GLY A 156 15.19 4.13 -13.28
C GLY A 156 16.43 3.35 -13.73
N TRP A 157 17.66 3.81 -13.46
CA TRP A 157 18.89 3.07 -13.80
C TRP A 157 19.02 1.75 -13.01
N ILE A 158 18.53 1.70 -11.77
CA ILE A 158 18.58 0.51 -10.90
C ILE A 158 17.79 -0.64 -11.54
N LEU A 159 16.63 -0.33 -12.10
CA LEU A 159 15.78 -1.30 -12.78
C LEU A 159 16.19 -1.48 -14.24
N GLY A 160 16.68 -0.42 -14.89
CA GLY A 160 17.06 -0.43 -16.29
C GLY A 160 18.23 -1.34 -16.63
N ALA A 161 19.18 -1.55 -15.70
CA ALA A 161 20.35 -2.39 -15.94
C ALA A 161 19.99 -3.88 -16.17
N GLU A 162 18.96 -4.39 -15.48
CA GLU A 162 18.61 -5.81 -15.44
C GLU A 162 17.26 -6.12 -16.12
N LEU A 163 16.28 -5.20 -16.09
CA LEU A 163 14.96 -5.44 -16.69
C LEU A 163 14.95 -5.20 -18.21
N LEU A 164 15.76 -4.24 -18.72
CA LEU A 164 15.76 -3.87 -20.15
C LEU A 164 16.52 -4.87 -21.04
N THR A 165 17.20 -5.86 -20.46
CA THR A 165 18.05 -6.81 -21.20
C THR A 165 17.39 -8.16 -21.47
N ALA A 166 16.39 -8.61 -20.70
CA ALA A 166 15.65 -9.86 -21.01
C ALA A 166 14.36 -10.17 -20.20
N THR A 167 13.93 -9.34 -19.23
CA THR A 167 12.92 -9.77 -18.25
C THR A 167 11.52 -9.28 -18.61
N THR A 168 10.55 -10.20 -18.77
CA THR A 168 9.13 -9.84 -18.94
C THR A 168 8.44 -9.99 -17.59
N LEU A 169 7.92 -8.89 -17.06
CA LEU A 169 7.14 -8.90 -15.83
C LEU A 169 5.64 -8.91 -16.16
N THR A 170 4.93 -9.92 -15.69
CA THR A 170 3.47 -10.02 -15.83
C THR A 170 2.84 -10.18 -14.44
N ALA A 171 1.96 -9.25 -14.09
CA ALA A 171 1.11 -9.37 -12.90
C ALA A 171 -0.27 -9.87 -13.34
N THR A 172 -0.84 -10.84 -12.63
CA THR A 172 -2.18 -11.38 -12.93
C THR A 172 -2.98 -11.43 -11.64
N THR A 173 -4.25 -11.01 -11.69
CA THR A 173 -5.20 -11.25 -10.59
C THR A 173 -5.72 -12.68 -10.69
N THR A 174 -5.45 -13.49 -9.66
CA THR A 174 -6.05 -14.83 -9.54
C THR A 174 -7.36 -14.70 -8.77
N THR A 175 -8.50 -14.64 -9.49
CA THR A 175 -9.81 -14.78 -8.86
C THR A 175 -9.96 -16.23 -8.38
N MET A 176 -9.72 -16.47 -7.08
CA MET A 176 -10.06 -17.73 -6.45
C MET A 176 -11.58 -17.81 -6.33
N VAL A 177 -12.24 -18.41 -7.33
CA VAL A 177 -13.60 -18.93 -7.14
C VAL A 177 -13.46 -20.19 -6.29
N ALA A 178 -13.88 -20.09 -5.03
CA ALA A 178 -14.18 -21.25 -4.19
C ALA A 178 -15.69 -21.39 -4.02
#